data_AF-A0A5E3X006-F1
#
_entry.id   AF-A0A5E3X006-F1
#
_cell.length_a   1.000
_cell.length_b   1.000
_cell.length_c   1.000
_cell.angle_alpha   90.00
_cell.angle_beta   90.00
_cell.angle_gamma   90.00
#
_symmetry.space_group_name_H-M   'P 1'
#
loop_
_entity.id
_entity.type
_entity.pdbx_description
1 polymer ?
#
loop_
_entity_poly.entity_id
_entity_poly.type
_entity_poly.pdbx_seq_one_letter_code
_entity_poly.pdbx_strand_id
1 'polypeptide(L)'
;MRKDFADIQITLVEYANMTDRQQRQLFQALQMGQRLTAGQKLHGALRTPRKRLAEAVFELYDAQFIDTFGVRKNSGPTLELLVIRVVHMILSRKRTFKITKALLNWVSSDDTVTDQAEDRVWESMALAFSALSMPSARLAGERKGHYMLAPVEIIAVVLFAEDMYEADRYTHGEHARMASGIKELRIRLRRKFPGVLRSNCQVLEYAMSRSKFWMRTHPRQDAASVEKNEVKPTKLSSNQGNQEDACGERQKAPSLTIKEMGVVIDLTHM
;
A
#
# COMPACT_ATOMS: atom_id res chain seq x y z
N MET A 1 -52.75 -1.07 -16.43
CA MET A 1 -51.28 -0.90 -16.40
C MET A 1 -50.85 0.27 -15.49
N ARG A 2 -51.24 0.28 -14.20
CA ARG A 2 -50.85 1.36 -13.25
C ARG A 2 -50.19 0.83 -11.96
N LYS A 3 -49.85 -0.46 -11.89
CA LYS A 3 -49.33 -1.10 -10.67
C LYS A 3 -47.84 -1.47 -10.70
N ASP A 4 -47.12 -1.23 -11.81
CA ASP A 4 -45.75 -1.76 -11.98
C ASP A 4 -44.63 -0.79 -11.59
N PHE A 5 -44.97 0.39 -11.03
CA PHE A 5 -43.97 1.40 -10.64
C PHE A 5 -43.82 1.57 -9.11
N ALA A 6 -44.64 0.91 -8.30
CA ALA A 6 -44.62 1.07 -6.84
C ALA A 6 -43.37 0.47 -6.17
N ASP A 7 -42.72 -0.52 -6.82
CA ASP A 7 -41.54 -1.22 -6.28
C ASP A 7 -40.21 -0.75 -6.91
N ILE A 8 -40.23 0.27 -7.77
CA ILE A 8 -38.98 0.85 -8.28
C ILE A 8 -38.42 1.77 -7.19
N GLN A 9 -37.60 1.20 -6.29
CA GLN A 9 -36.71 1.99 -5.45
C GLN A 9 -35.72 2.73 -6.36
N ILE A 10 -36.05 3.98 -6.68
CA ILE A 10 -35.09 4.92 -7.24
C ILE A 10 -34.09 5.22 -6.14
N THR A 11 -33.00 4.44 -6.11
CA THR A 11 -31.90 4.70 -5.19
C THR A 11 -31.21 5.97 -5.68
N LEU A 12 -31.49 7.10 -5.04
CA LEU A 12 -30.72 8.33 -5.20
C LEU A 12 -29.33 8.07 -4.65
N VAL A 13 -28.37 7.91 -5.57
CA VAL A 13 -26.96 7.75 -5.25
C VAL A 13 -26.29 9.06 -5.63
N GLU A 14 -25.82 9.83 -4.63
CA GLU A 14 -25.11 11.09 -4.86
C GLU A 14 -23.62 10.82 -5.16
N TYR A 15 -23.28 10.74 -6.44
CA TYR A 15 -21.92 10.50 -6.89
C TYR A 15 -21.03 11.73 -6.70
N ALA A 16 -20.12 11.66 -5.73
CA ALA A 16 -19.04 12.64 -5.56
C ALA A 16 -17.86 12.34 -6.49
N ASN A 17 -17.18 13.37 -6.98
CA ASN A 17 -15.91 13.29 -7.73
C ASN A 17 -15.91 12.43 -9.00
N MET A 18 -17.07 12.24 -9.66
CA MET A 18 -17.13 11.62 -10.98
C MET A 18 -17.01 12.65 -12.09
N THR A 19 -16.26 12.31 -13.13
CA THR A 19 -16.25 13.11 -14.37
C THR A 19 -17.60 13.05 -15.07
N ASP A 20 -17.97 14.11 -15.80
CA ASP A 20 -19.18 14.17 -16.64
C ASP A 20 -19.34 12.93 -17.53
N ARG A 21 -18.24 12.42 -18.06
CA ARG A 21 -18.23 11.23 -18.93
C ARG A 21 -18.66 9.99 -18.15
N GLN A 22 -18.09 9.78 -16.96
CA GLN A 22 -18.44 8.65 -16.11
C GLN A 22 -19.88 8.77 -15.61
N GLN A 23 -20.31 9.99 -15.24
CA GLN A 23 -21.70 10.24 -14.84
C GLN A 23 -22.67 9.87 -15.97
N ARG A 24 -22.41 10.33 -17.20
CA ARG A 24 -23.24 10.00 -18.37
C ARG A 24 -23.30 8.50 -18.65
N GLN A 25 -22.17 7.81 -18.60
CA GLN A 25 -22.11 6.36 -18.80
C GLN A 25 -22.92 5.61 -17.73
N LEU A 26 -22.84 6.07 -16.49
CA LEU A 26 -23.58 5.49 -15.38
C LEU A 26 -25.08 5.75 -15.50
N PHE A 27 -25.46 6.96 -15.87
CA PHE A 27 -26.84 7.37 -16.08
C PHE A 27 -27.47 6.60 -17.25
N GLN A 28 -26.74 6.42 -18.36
CA GLN A 28 -27.17 5.59 -19.48
C GLN A 28 -27.33 4.12 -19.06
N ALA A 29 -26.40 3.56 -18.29
CA ALA A 29 -26.52 2.19 -17.78
C ALA A 29 -27.77 2.00 -16.90
N LEU A 30 -28.06 2.98 -16.03
CA LEU A 30 -29.26 2.99 -15.18
C LEU A 30 -30.55 3.12 -16.00
N GLN A 31 -30.59 4.02 -16.99
CA GLN A 31 -31.75 4.17 -17.90
C GLN A 31 -32.02 2.90 -18.71
N MET A 32 -30.98 2.15 -19.06
CA MET A 32 -31.07 0.85 -19.73
C MET A 32 -31.44 -0.30 -18.77
N GLY A 33 -31.72 -0.02 -17.50
CA GLY A 33 -32.09 -1.02 -16.49
C GLY A 33 -30.92 -1.89 -16.01
N GLN A 34 -29.67 -1.51 -16.27
CA GLN A 34 -28.51 -2.28 -15.83
C GLN A 34 -28.28 -2.11 -14.32
N ARG A 35 -27.97 -3.22 -13.65
CA ARG A 35 -27.57 -3.19 -12.24
C ARG A 35 -26.15 -2.63 -12.11
N LEU A 36 -25.99 -1.59 -11.28
CA LEU A 36 -24.67 -1.06 -10.93
C LEU A 36 -23.77 -2.15 -10.31
N THR A 37 -22.51 -2.16 -10.72
CA THR A 37 -21.49 -3.01 -10.12
C THR A 37 -21.21 -2.60 -8.68
N ALA A 38 -20.64 -3.53 -7.91
CA ALA A 38 -20.12 -3.31 -6.57
C ALA A 38 -19.26 -2.03 -6.46
N GLY A 39 -18.29 -1.89 -7.37
CA GLY A 39 -17.39 -0.75 -7.41
C GLY A 39 -18.11 0.55 -7.71
N GLN A 40 -19.06 0.56 -8.64
CA GLN A 40 -19.86 1.75 -8.95
C GLN A 40 -20.75 2.18 -7.77
N LYS A 41 -21.34 1.23 -7.05
CA LYS A 41 -22.14 1.54 -5.85
C LYS A 41 -21.27 2.11 -4.74
N LEU A 42 -20.06 1.58 -4.56
CA LEU A 42 -19.12 2.04 -3.52
C LEU A 42 -18.54 3.41 -3.88
N HIS A 43 -18.06 3.58 -5.11
CA HIS A 43 -17.52 4.84 -5.63
C HIS A 43 -18.56 5.97 -5.50
N GLY A 44 -19.82 5.64 -5.74
CA GLY A 44 -20.86 6.63 -5.88
C GLY A 44 -21.67 7.05 -4.67
N ALA A 45 -21.69 6.31 -3.56
CA ALA A 45 -22.86 6.42 -2.69
C ALA A 45 -22.66 6.93 -1.26
N LEU A 46 -21.45 7.20 -0.77
CA LEU A 46 -21.27 7.34 0.70
C LEU A 46 -20.19 8.37 1.03
N ARG A 47 -20.49 9.37 1.86
CA ARG A 47 -19.51 10.31 2.45
C ARG A 47 -19.21 9.95 3.91
N THR A 48 -19.04 8.66 4.19
CA THR A 48 -18.82 8.15 5.54
C THR A 48 -17.35 8.29 5.97
N PRO A 49 -17.05 8.32 7.29
CA PRO A 49 -15.66 8.40 7.78
C PRO A 49 -14.76 7.29 7.21
N ARG A 50 -15.26 6.06 7.13
CA ARG A 50 -14.53 4.90 6.59
C ARG A 50 -14.19 5.04 5.12
N LYS A 51 -15.12 5.59 4.32
CA LYS A 51 -14.86 5.81 2.89
C LYS A 51 -13.84 6.93 2.71
N ARG A 52 -13.95 8.03 3.46
CA ARG A 52 -12.98 9.14 3.40
C ARG A 52 -11.56 8.67 3.71
N LEU A 53 -11.38 7.82 4.72
CA LEU A 53 -10.08 7.24 5.02
C LEU A 53 -9.56 6.41 3.83
N ALA A 54 -10.40 5.55 3.24
CA ALA A 54 -9.99 4.74 2.09
C ALA A 54 -9.69 5.59 0.84
N GLU A 55 -10.44 6.67 0.60
CA GLU A 55 -10.21 7.65 -0.47
C GLU A 55 -8.88 8.38 -0.23
N ALA A 56 -8.63 8.90 0.98
CA ALA A 56 -7.38 9.56 1.32
C ALA A 56 -6.17 8.64 1.13
N VAL A 57 -6.29 7.38 1.55
CA VAL A 57 -5.25 6.35 1.32
C VAL A 57 -5.07 6.11 -0.17
N PHE A 58 -6.15 5.99 -0.94
CA PHE A 58 -6.06 5.80 -2.38
C PHE A 58 -5.38 6.99 -3.06
N GLU A 59 -5.75 8.22 -2.72
CA GLU A 59 -5.18 9.45 -3.27
C GLU A 59 -3.68 9.58 -2.97
N LEU A 60 -3.25 9.26 -1.74
CA LEU A 60 -1.83 9.32 -1.37
C LEU A 60 -0.97 8.32 -2.17
N TYR A 61 -1.52 7.13 -2.45
CA TYR A 61 -0.79 6.03 -3.05
C TYR A 61 -1.14 5.78 -4.53
N ASP A 62 -1.97 6.61 -5.18
CA ASP A 62 -2.47 6.37 -6.55
C ASP A 62 -1.32 6.22 -7.57
N ALA A 63 -0.35 7.13 -7.54
CA ALA A 63 0.83 7.05 -8.40
C ALA A 63 1.61 5.74 -8.18
N GLN A 64 1.81 5.36 -6.91
CA GLN A 64 2.51 4.13 -6.57
C GLN A 64 1.71 2.88 -6.99
N PHE A 65 0.38 2.91 -6.90
CA PHE A 65 -0.47 1.84 -7.38
C PHE A 65 -0.38 1.68 -8.90
N ILE A 66 -0.44 2.78 -9.65
CA ILE A 66 -0.31 2.76 -11.12
C ILE A 66 1.02 2.11 -11.52
N ASP A 67 2.12 2.54 -10.89
CA ASP A 67 3.46 2.04 -11.17
C ASP A 67 3.63 0.56 -10.76
N THR A 68 3.06 0.18 -9.61
CA THR A 68 3.17 -1.16 -9.01
C THR A 68 2.24 -2.21 -9.64
N PHE A 69 1.15 -1.77 -10.27
CA PHE A 69 0.23 -2.67 -10.96
C PHE A 69 0.44 -2.73 -12.46
N GLY A 70 1.17 -1.77 -13.05
CA GLY A 70 1.22 -1.57 -14.49
C GLY A 70 -0.18 -1.37 -15.09
N VAL A 71 -1.13 -0.90 -14.26
CA VAL A 71 -2.55 -0.82 -14.60
C VAL A 71 -2.81 0.51 -15.29
N ARG A 72 -3.59 0.49 -16.39
CA ARG A 72 -3.98 1.69 -17.13
C ARG A 72 -4.74 2.64 -16.19
N LYS A 73 -4.45 3.95 -16.27
CA LYS A 73 -5.10 5.07 -15.53
C LYS A 73 -6.63 4.98 -15.40
N ASN A 74 -7.32 4.29 -16.31
CA ASN A 74 -8.79 4.17 -16.32
C ASN A 74 -9.35 3.04 -15.43
N SER A 75 -8.53 2.41 -14.58
CA SER A 75 -8.98 1.31 -13.71
C SER A 75 -9.32 1.77 -12.28
N GLY A 76 -9.40 3.08 -12.05
CA GLY A 76 -9.65 3.71 -10.75
C GLY A 76 -10.68 2.99 -9.85
N PRO A 77 -11.89 2.66 -10.35
CA PRO A 77 -12.90 1.97 -9.53
C PRO A 77 -12.49 0.56 -9.04
N THR A 78 -11.53 -0.08 -9.70
CA THR A 78 -11.01 -1.40 -9.31
C THR A 78 -9.90 -1.28 -8.26
N LEU A 79 -9.05 -0.25 -8.36
CA LEU A 79 -7.98 0.02 -7.40
C LEU A 79 -8.53 0.63 -6.11
N GLU A 80 -9.48 1.55 -6.19
CA GLU A 80 -10.18 2.08 -5.03
C GLU A 80 -10.89 0.96 -4.24
N LEU A 81 -11.59 0.05 -4.94
CA LEU A 81 -12.20 -1.12 -4.31
C LEU A 81 -11.16 -2.02 -3.61
N LEU A 82 -9.94 -2.08 -4.15
CA LEU A 82 -8.85 -2.80 -3.52
C LEU A 82 -8.44 -2.13 -2.20
N VAL A 83 -8.25 -0.80 -2.21
CA VAL A 83 -7.91 -0.03 -1.01
C VAL A 83 -9.00 -0.17 0.05
N ILE A 84 -10.27 0.03 -0.32
CA ILE A 84 -11.42 -0.16 0.57
C ILE A 84 -11.40 -1.55 1.22
N ARG A 85 -11.05 -2.59 0.46
CA ARG A 85 -10.93 -3.96 1.00
C ARG A 85 -9.79 -4.09 1.99
N VAL A 86 -8.63 -3.54 1.69
CA VAL A 86 -7.46 -3.57 2.58
C VAL A 86 -7.79 -2.85 3.90
N VAL A 87 -8.31 -1.62 3.82
CA VAL A 87 -8.73 -0.83 4.99
C VAL A 87 -9.77 -1.60 5.81
N HIS A 88 -10.79 -2.17 5.18
CA HIS A 88 -11.76 -3.01 5.87
C HIS A 88 -11.11 -4.20 6.58
N MET A 89 -10.17 -4.91 5.95
CA MET A 89 -9.50 -6.08 6.56
C MET A 89 -8.58 -5.71 7.73
N ILE A 90 -7.99 -4.51 7.73
CA ILE A 90 -7.21 -3.97 8.86
C ILE A 90 -8.18 -3.59 10.00
N LEU A 91 -9.18 -2.76 9.72
CA LEU A 91 -10.05 -2.21 10.75
C LEU A 91 -10.98 -3.26 11.37
N SER A 92 -11.54 -4.16 10.56
CA SER A 92 -12.43 -5.22 11.05
C SER A 92 -11.69 -6.43 11.63
N ARG A 93 -10.37 -6.52 11.40
CA ARG A 93 -9.54 -7.71 11.63
C ARG A 93 -10.06 -9.01 10.98
N LYS A 94 -10.97 -8.89 10.01
CA LYS A 94 -11.54 -10.04 9.28
C LYS A 94 -10.79 -10.23 7.97
N ARG A 95 -9.91 -11.23 7.91
CA ARG A 95 -9.13 -11.61 6.72
C ARG A 95 -9.96 -12.42 5.71
N THR A 96 -11.06 -11.84 5.22
CA THR A 96 -11.99 -12.54 4.31
C THR A 96 -12.40 -11.66 3.15
N PHE A 97 -12.52 -12.24 1.95
CA PHE A 97 -13.03 -11.55 0.76
C PHE A 97 -14.56 -11.39 0.72
N LYS A 98 -15.24 -11.37 1.88
CA LYS A 98 -16.71 -11.47 1.92
C LYS A 98 -17.39 -10.45 0.99
N ILE A 99 -18.44 -10.96 0.35
CA ILE A 99 -19.22 -10.42 -0.76
C ILE A 99 -19.66 -8.98 -0.50
N THR A 100 -19.69 -8.20 -1.58
CA THR A 100 -20.02 -6.78 -1.72
C THR A 100 -21.03 -6.21 -0.71
N LYS A 101 -22.09 -6.93 -0.33
CA LYS A 101 -23.12 -6.40 0.59
C LYS A 101 -22.56 -6.14 2.00
N ALA A 102 -21.72 -7.04 2.52
CA ALA A 102 -21.10 -6.84 3.83
C ALA A 102 -20.11 -5.67 3.81
N LEU A 103 -19.31 -5.58 2.74
CA LEU A 103 -18.38 -4.48 2.55
C LEU A 103 -19.13 -3.14 2.37
N LEU A 104 -20.21 -3.14 1.58
CA LEU A 104 -21.06 -1.97 1.38
C LEU A 104 -21.66 -1.51 2.71
N ASN A 105 -22.30 -2.40 3.46
CA ASN A 105 -22.84 -2.07 4.78
C ASN A 105 -21.76 -1.52 5.73
N TRP A 106 -20.54 -2.08 5.68
CA TRP A 106 -19.43 -1.59 6.49
C TRP A 106 -18.97 -0.19 6.08
N VAL A 107 -18.80 0.06 4.77
CA VAL A 107 -18.46 1.39 4.25
C VAL A 107 -19.59 2.38 4.52
N SER A 108 -20.85 1.95 4.47
CA SER A 108 -22.03 2.79 4.72
C SER A 108 -22.26 3.13 6.18
N SER A 109 -21.51 2.56 7.12
CA SER A 109 -21.69 2.87 8.53
C SER A 109 -21.17 4.27 8.85
N ASP A 110 -21.91 5.00 9.68
CA ASP A 110 -21.52 6.30 10.22
C ASP A 110 -20.57 6.19 11.43
N ASP A 111 -20.17 4.97 11.80
CA ASP A 111 -19.19 4.74 12.85
C ASP A 111 -17.91 5.54 12.58
N THR A 112 -17.50 6.33 13.56
CA THR A 112 -16.23 7.06 13.51
C THR A 112 -15.06 6.08 13.48
N VAL A 113 -14.04 6.41 12.67
CA VAL A 113 -12.74 5.75 12.75
C VAL A 113 -11.96 6.44 13.86
N THR A 114 -11.39 5.66 14.79
CA THR A 114 -10.55 6.22 15.85
C THR A 114 -9.17 6.58 15.32
N ASP A 115 -8.50 7.57 15.91
CA ASP A 115 -7.15 7.98 15.51
C ASP A 115 -6.17 6.79 15.48
N GLN A 116 -6.20 5.95 16.52
CA GLN A 116 -5.37 4.73 16.57
C GLN A 116 -5.66 3.75 15.40
N ALA A 117 -6.92 3.66 14.96
CA ALA A 117 -7.30 2.80 13.86
C ALA A 117 -6.83 3.38 12.52
N GLU A 118 -6.93 4.70 12.38
CA GLU A 118 -6.40 5.44 11.25
C GLU A 118 -4.87 5.34 11.16
N ASP A 119 -4.14 5.60 12.24
CA ASP A 119 -2.68 5.45 12.34
C ASP A 119 -2.23 4.07 11.90
N ARG A 120 -2.93 3.01 12.37
CA ARG A 120 -2.63 1.64 11.97
C ARG A 120 -2.74 1.43 10.46
N VAL A 121 -3.75 2.01 9.82
CA VAL A 121 -3.94 1.91 8.36
C VAL A 121 -2.80 2.62 7.65
N TRP A 122 -2.49 3.86 8.05
CA TRP A 122 -1.43 4.66 7.45
C TRP A 122 -0.06 3.99 7.60
N GLU A 123 0.29 3.57 8.82
CA GLU A 123 1.55 2.88 9.10
C GLU A 123 1.65 1.59 8.28
N SER A 124 0.62 0.74 8.29
CA SER A 124 0.65 -0.52 7.53
C SER A 124 0.87 -0.30 6.02
N MET A 125 0.25 0.74 5.46
CA MET A 125 0.43 1.12 4.05
C MET A 125 1.85 1.65 3.81
N ALA A 126 2.33 2.59 4.64
CA ALA A 126 3.66 3.17 4.52
C ALA A 126 4.75 2.10 4.61
N LEU A 127 4.64 1.19 5.57
CA LEU A 127 5.54 0.05 5.75
C LEU A 127 5.57 -0.86 4.53
N ALA A 128 4.39 -1.23 4.01
CA ALA A 128 4.27 -2.09 2.84
C ALA A 128 4.93 -1.47 1.60
N PHE A 129 4.63 -0.21 1.29
CA PHE A 129 5.19 0.47 0.11
C PHE A 129 6.66 0.82 0.25
N SER A 130 7.11 1.17 1.46
CA SER A 130 8.53 1.37 1.74
C SER A 130 9.31 0.07 1.52
N ALA A 131 8.81 -1.05 2.05
CA ALA A 131 9.43 -2.35 1.86
C ALA A 131 9.39 -2.83 0.40
N LEU A 132 8.29 -2.59 -0.33
CA LEU A 132 8.21 -2.87 -1.76
C LEU A 132 9.25 -2.08 -2.55
N SER A 133 9.53 -0.83 -2.18
CA SER A 133 10.53 0.00 -2.86
C SER A 133 11.97 -0.54 -2.76
N MET A 134 12.23 -1.45 -1.82
CA MET A 134 13.55 -2.04 -1.60
C MET A 134 13.94 -3.04 -2.72
N PRO A 135 15.21 -3.10 -3.13
CA PRO A 135 15.67 -4.11 -4.08
C PRO A 135 15.43 -5.56 -3.64
N SER A 136 15.49 -5.84 -2.33
CA SER A 136 15.28 -7.17 -1.77
C SER A 136 13.84 -7.68 -1.88
N ALA A 137 12.85 -6.81 -2.17
CA ALA A 137 11.46 -7.20 -2.41
C ALA A 137 11.19 -7.67 -3.85
N ARG A 138 12.15 -7.47 -4.77
CA ARG A 138 11.97 -7.73 -6.22
C ARG A 138 12.07 -9.22 -6.55
N LEU A 139 11.21 -9.66 -7.46
CA LEU A 139 11.33 -10.94 -8.15
C LEU A 139 12.27 -10.81 -9.36
N ALA A 140 12.78 -11.95 -9.83
CA ALA A 140 13.61 -11.98 -11.03
C ALA A 140 12.83 -11.40 -12.23
N GLY A 141 13.44 -10.47 -12.96
CA GLY A 141 12.83 -9.77 -14.09
C GLY A 141 12.09 -8.46 -13.74
N GLU A 142 11.91 -8.13 -12.45
CA GLU A 142 11.29 -6.87 -12.03
C GLU A 142 12.31 -5.73 -11.97
N ARG A 143 11.91 -4.52 -12.41
CA ARG A 143 12.73 -3.30 -12.34
C ARG A 143 12.30 -2.44 -11.14
N LYS A 144 13.16 -1.49 -10.71
CA LYS A 144 12.81 -0.51 -9.67
C LYS A 144 11.53 0.23 -10.06
N GLY A 145 10.55 0.29 -9.17
CA GLY A 145 9.27 0.98 -9.40
C GLY A 145 8.28 0.22 -10.30
N HIS A 146 8.70 -0.83 -11.00
CA HIS A 146 7.83 -1.64 -11.87
C HIS A 146 7.74 -3.06 -11.34
N TYR A 147 6.93 -3.19 -10.30
CA TYR A 147 6.52 -4.49 -9.78
C TYR A 147 5.34 -4.99 -10.61
N MET A 148 5.21 -6.29 -10.80
CA MET A 148 4.01 -6.85 -11.42
C MET A 148 3.18 -7.52 -10.33
N LEU A 149 2.57 -6.74 -9.43
CA LEU A 149 1.75 -7.30 -8.35
C LEU A 149 0.34 -7.63 -8.85
N ALA A 150 -0.14 -8.83 -8.54
CA ALA A 150 -1.57 -9.12 -8.64
C ALA A 150 -2.33 -8.42 -7.49
N PRO A 151 -3.62 -8.07 -7.65
CA PRO A 151 -4.40 -7.40 -6.62
C PRO A 151 -4.39 -8.12 -5.26
N VAL A 152 -4.43 -9.45 -5.27
CA VAL A 152 -4.36 -10.26 -4.05
C VAL A 152 -2.97 -10.25 -3.40
N GLU A 153 -1.90 -10.07 -4.18
CA GLU A 153 -0.54 -9.92 -3.62
C GLU A 153 -0.43 -8.61 -2.83
N ILE A 154 -1.03 -7.52 -3.32
CA ILE A 154 -1.03 -6.24 -2.57
C ILE A 154 -1.76 -6.40 -1.24
N ILE A 155 -2.94 -7.02 -1.24
CA ILE A 155 -3.66 -7.30 0.00
C ILE A 155 -2.76 -8.12 0.93
N ALA A 156 -2.15 -9.20 0.44
CA ALA A 156 -1.29 -10.05 1.24
C ALA A 156 -0.07 -9.29 1.81
N VAL A 157 0.54 -8.39 1.03
CA VAL A 157 1.69 -7.59 1.42
C VAL A 157 1.32 -6.56 2.49
N VAL A 158 0.23 -5.82 2.30
CA VAL A 158 -0.21 -4.83 3.30
C VAL A 158 -0.63 -5.51 4.60
N LEU A 159 -1.34 -6.62 4.52
CA LEU A 159 -1.72 -7.38 5.72
C LEU A 159 -0.51 -8.01 6.41
N PHE A 160 0.52 -8.41 5.67
CA PHE A 160 1.79 -8.85 6.25
C PHE A 160 2.51 -7.70 6.97
N ALA A 161 2.49 -6.49 6.40
CA ALA A 161 3.05 -5.30 7.03
C ALA A 161 2.28 -4.94 8.32
N GLU A 162 0.95 -5.03 8.30
CA GLU A 162 0.13 -4.81 9.49
C GLU A 162 0.39 -5.86 10.58
N ASP A 163 0.49 -7.14 10.21
CA ASP A 163 0.83 -8.21 11.15
C ASP A 163 2.22 -7.96 11.80
N MET A 164 3.19 -7.43 11.05
CA MET A 164 4.51 -7.07 11.57
C MET A 164 4.48 -5.84 12.48
N TYR A 165 3.69 -4.83 12.11
CA TYR A 165 3.48 -3.62 12.91
C TYR A 165 2.81 -3.95 14.25
N GLU A 166 1.71 -4.72 14.22
CA GLU A 166 0.98 -5.13 15.43
C GLU A 166 1.85 -5.98 16.37
N ALA A 167 2.73 -6.81 15.83
CA ALA A 167 3.62 -7.64 16.63
C ALA A 167 4.81 -6.86 17.23
N ASP A 168 4.90 -5.53 17.05
CA ASP A 168 6.05 -4.70 17.37
C ASP A 168 7.36 -5.30 16.81
N ARG A 169 7.29 -5.79 15.56
CA ARG A 169 8.43 -6.40 14.85
C ARG A 169 8.97 -5.50 13.75
N TYR A 170 8.67 -4.22 13.86
CA TYR A 170 9.14 -3.23 12.92
C TYR A 170 9.83 -2.07 13.65
N THR A 171 11.15 -2.14 13.69
CA THR A 171 12.00 -0.98 13.97
C THR A 171 12.48 -0.37 12.65
N HIS A 172 12.81 0.93 12.63
CA HIS A 172 13.21 1.67 11.41
C HIS A 172 14.42 1.07 10.65
N GLY A 173 15.11 0.06 11.21
CA GLY A 173 16.18 -0.70 10.53
C GLY A 173 15.72 -1.97 9.79
N GLU A 174 14.46 -2.39 9.93
CA GLU A 174 14.00 -3.72 9.48
C GLU A 174 13.28 -3.71 8.10
N HIS A 175 13.32 -2.59 7.38
CA HIS A 175 12.76 -2.47 6.02
C HIS A 175 13.27 -3.58 5.07
N ALA A 176 14.57 -3.89 5.13
CA ALA A 176 15.19 -4.93 4.30
C ALA A 176 14.68 -6.34 4.64
N ARG A 177 14.36 -6.57 5.91
CA ARG A 177 13.82 -7.84 6.41
C ARG A 177 12.36 -8.01 6.02
N MET A 178 11.54 -6.97 6.16
CA MET A 178 10.17 -6.97 5.65
C MET A 178 10.15 -7.19 4.13
N ALA A 179 11.02 -6.50 3.39
CA ALA A 179 11.15 -6.66 1.95
C ALA A 179 11.50 -8.12 1.56
N SER A 180 12.39 -8.76 2.31
CA SER A 180 12.72 -10.19 2.12
C SER A 180 11.53 -11.10 2.41
N GLY A 181 10.77 -10.82 3.48
CA GLY A 181 9.53 -11.54 3.80
C GLY A 181 8.45 -11.39 2.71
N ILE A 182 8.29 -10.17 2.19
CA ILE A 182 7.41 -9.87 1.05
C ILE A 182 7.83 -10.69 -0.18
N LYS A 183 9.12 -10.70 -0.52
CA LYS A 183 9.63 -11.50 -1.65
C LYS A 183 9.32 -12.98 -1.46
N GLU A 184 9.58 -13.54 -0.29
CA GLU A 184 9.31 -14.95 0.00
C GLU A 184 7.81 -15.27 -0.10
N LEU A 185 6.96 -14.42 0.47
CA LEU A 185 5.51 -14.54 0.40
C LEU A 185 5.03 -14.59 -1.05
N ARG A 186 5.50 -13.65 -1.88
CA ARG A 186 5.16 -13.56 -3.31
C ARG A 186 5.62 -14.80 -4.09
N ILE A 187 6.86 -15.26 -3.88
CA ILE A 187 7.38 -16.49 -4.50
C ILE A 187 6.48 -17.68 -4.14
N ARG A 188 6.13 -17.83 -2.86
CA ARG A 188 5.30 -18.94 -2.39
C ARG A 188 3.87 -18.89 -2.94
N LEU A 189 3.29 -17.70 -3.07
CA LEU A 189 1.98 -17.52 -3.67
C LEU A 189 1.97 -17.94 -5.14
N ARG A 190 2.91 -17.43 -5.93
CA ARG A 190 3.03 -17.75 -7.36
C ARG A 190 3.37 -19.22 -7.62
N ARG A 191 4.15 -19.84 -6.72
CA ARG A 191 4.44 -21.29 -6.80
C ARG A 191 3.21 -22.14 -6.49
N LYS A 192 2.38 -21.75 -5.51
CA LYS A 192 1.20 -22.52 -5.10
C LYS A 192 0.03 -22.35 -6.07
N PHE A 193 -0.13 -21.15 -6.62
CA PHE A 193 -1.19 -20.79 -7.54
C PHE A 193 -0.57 -20.29 -8.87
N PRO A 194 -0.09 -21.21 -9.72
CA PRO A 194 0.55 -20.84 -10.97
C PRO A 194 -0.43 -20.15 -11.92
N GLY A 195 0.07 -19.21 -12.72
CA GLY A 195 -0.73 -18.44 -13.67
C GLY A 195 -1.30 -17.15 -13.05
N VAL A 196 -2.59 -16.90 -13.26
CA VAL A 196 -3.26 -15.68 -12.80
C VAL A 196 -3.72 -15.83 -11.36
N LEU A 197 -3.06 -15.09 -10.45
CA LEU A 197 -3.45 -14.99 -9.04
C LEU A 197 -4.81 -14.27 -8.92
N ARG A 198 -5.88 -15.04 -8.74
CA ARG A 198 -7.23 -14.52 -8.54
C ARG A 198 -7.44 -14.10 -7.09
N SER A 199 -8.16 -13.01 -6.88
CA SER A 199 -8.60 -12.56 -5.55
C SER A 199 -9.72 -13.47 -5.02
N ASN A 200 -9.36 -14.53 -4.30
CA ASN A 200 -10.29 -15.47 -3.67
C ASN A 200 -9.82 -15.89 -2.26
N CYS A 201 -10.74 -16.44 -1.45
CA CYS A 201 -10.47 -16.78 -0.05
C CYS A 201 -9.30 -17.76 0.12
N GLN A 202 -9.16 -18.76 -0.74
CA GLN A 202 -8.10 -19.76 -0.63
C GLN A 202 -6.70 -19.14 -0.79
N VAL A 203 -6.55 -18.19 -1.72
CA VAL A 203 -5.27 -17.49 -1.93
C VAL A 203 -4.92 -16.62 -0.72
N LEU A 204 -5.90 -15.90 -0.18
CA LEU A 204 -5.69 -15.07 1.02
C LEU A 204 -5.40 -15.92 2.26
N GLU A 205 -6.14 -16.99 2.50
CA GLU A 205 -5.89 -17.91 3.62
C GLU A 205 -4.49 -18.50 3.53
N TYR A 206 -4.06 -18.92 2.33
CA TYR A 206 -2.71 -19.39 2.11
C TYR A 206 -1.68 -18.29 2.38
N ALA A 207 -1.90 -17.07 1.88
CA ALA A 207 -1.03 -15.92 2.15
C ALA A 207 -0.87 -15.67 3.65
N MET A 208 -1.98 -15.58 4.38
CA MET A 208 -1.99 -15.33 5.84
C MET A 208 -1.32 -16.47 6.62
N SER A 209 -1.53 -17.72 6.19
CA SER A 209 -0.81 -18.87 6.75
C SER A 209 0.71 -18.74 6.57
N ARG A 210 1.16 -18.30 5.38
CA ARG A 210 2.58 -18.08 5.09
C ARG A 210 3.14 -16.90 5.87
N SER A 211 2.42 -15.79 5.99
CA SER A 211 2.81 -14.64 6.82
C SER A 211 3.04 -15.05 8.27
N LYS A 212 2.08 -15.77 8.87
CA LYS A 212 2.20 -16.29 10.25
C LYS A 212 3.36 -17.26 10.42
N PHE A 213 3.54 -18.17 9.46
CA PHE A 213 4.68 -19.09 9.47
C PHE A 213 6.00 -18.32 9.41
N TRP A 214 6.10 -17.35 8.50
CA TRP A 214 7.30 -16.55 8.30
C TRP A 214 7.69 -15.81 9.58
N MET A 215 6.73 -15.14 10.23
CA MET A 215 6.93 -14.47 11.51
C MET A 215 7.40 -15.44 12.60
N ARG A 216 6.90 -16.69 12.64
CA ARG A 216 7.38 -17.67 13.63
C ARG A 216 8.83 -18.09 13.38
N THR A 217 9.21 -18.27 12.13
CA THR A 217 10.56 -18.74 11.73
C THR A 217 11.63 -17.64 11.73
N HIS A 218 11.20 -16.38 11.67
CA HIS A 218 12.08 -15.22 11.76
C HIS A 218 11.65 -14.43 13.01
N PRO A 219 12.14 -14.78 14.22
CA PRO A 219 11.90 -13.99 15.43
C PRO A 219 12.60 -12.63 15.35
N ARG A 220 12.16 -11.65 16.16
CA ARG A 220 12.81 -10.33 16.24
C ARG A 220 14.29 -10.53 16.60
N GLN A 221 15.19 -9.86 15.88
CA GLN A 221 16.58 -9.79 16.31
C GLN A 221 16.60 -8.72 17.40
N ASP A 222 16.59 -9.15 18.66
CA ASP A 222 16.77 -8.21 19.76
C ASP A 222 18.17 -7.58 19.64
N ALA A 223 18.27 -6.29 19.93
CA ALA A 223 19.48 -5.47 19.76
C ALA A 223 20.72 -5.96 20.55
N ALA A 224 20.61 -7.05 21.32
CA ALA A 224 21.69 -7.64 22.13
C ALA A 224 22.79 -8.34 21.32
N SER A 225 22.64 -8.53 20.01
CA SER A 225 23.66 -9.22 19.18
C SER A 225 24.55 -8.30 18.33
N VAL A 226 24.43 -6.96 18.43
CA VAL A 226 25.25 -6.02 17.63
C VAL A 226 26.62 -5.72 18.26
N GLU A 227 26.88 -6.10 19.51
CA GLU A 227 28.08 -5.69 20.25
C GLU A 227 29.34 -6.56 20.06
N LYS A 228 29.42 -7.44 19.05
CA LYS A 228 30.58 -8.36 18.89
C LYS A 228 31.32 -8.35 17.56
N ASN A 229 31.15 -7.32 16.74
CA ASN A 229 32.02 -7.12 15.58
C ASN A 229 32.62 -5.71 15.56
N GLU A 230 33.43 -5.39 16.57
CA GLU A 230 34.48 -4.38 16.38
C GLU A 230 35.49 -4.94 15.36
N VAL A 231 35.40 -4.41 14.14
CA VAL A 231 36.38 -4.59 13.09
C VAL A 231 37.70 -3.96 13.56
N LYS A 232 38.72 -4.80 13.78
CA LYS A 232 40.11 -4.37 13.98
C LYS A 232 40.52 -3.43 12.83
N PRO A 233 41.13 -2.26 13.10
CA PRO A 233 41.56 -1.36 12.04
C PRO A 233 42.71 -2.00 11.25
N THR A 234 42.44 -2.34 9.99
CA THR A 234 43.46 -2.75 9.03
C THR A 234 44.36 -1.57 8.72
N LYS A 235 45.66 -1.74 8.95
CA LYS A 235 46.72 -0.76 8.71
C LYS A 235 46.70 -0.25 7.26
N LEU A 236 46.71 1.06 7.13
CA LEU A 236 47.02 1.80 5.91
C LEU A 236 48.41 1.39 5.39
N SER A 237 48.48 0.93 4.15
CA SER A 237 49.71 0.91 3.36
C SER A 237 49.68 2.09 2.39
N SER A 238 50.65 2.96 2.58
CA SER A 238 51.05 4.07 1.72
C SER A 238 51.27 3.63 0.26
N ASN A 239 50.86 4.47 -0.69
CA ASN A 239 51.72 4.81 -1.82
C ASN A 239 51.42 6.22 -2.33
N GLN A 240 52.46 7.04 -2.32
CA GLN A 240 52.53 8.40 -2.85
C GLN A 240 52.77 8.37 -4.36
N GLY A 241 52.29 9.40 -5.06
CA GLY A 241 52.57 9.65 -6.49
C GLY A 241 51.92 10.95 -7.00
N ASN A 242 52.64 12.06 -6.79
CA ASN A 242 52.49 13.46 -7.21
C ASN A 242 51.74 13.85 -8.51
N GLN A 243 51.03 14.99 -8.46
CA GLN A 243 51.28 16.27 -9.19
C GLN A 243 50.04 17.20 -9.02
N GLU A 244 50.11 18.26 -8.22
CA GLU A 244 50.32 19.68 -8.61
C GLU A 244 49.35 20.22 -9.68
N ASP A 245 48.35 21.03 -9.31
CA ASP A 245 48.43 22.50 -9.41
C ASP A 245 47.11 23.25 -9.07
N ALA A 246 47.29 24.52 -8.69
CA ALA A 246 46.34 25.66 -8.69
C ALA A 246 45.40 25.91 -7.48
N CYS A 247 45.96 26.67 -6.52
CA CYS A 247 45.52 28.01 -6.05
C CYS A 247 44.02 28.38 -6.01
N GLY A 248 43.53 28.80 -4.84
CA GLY A 248 42.26 29.54 -4.72
C GLY A 248 41.67 29.69 -3.31
N GLU A 249 42.20 30.66 -2.57
CA GLU A 249 41.54 31.49 -1.53
C GLU A 249 40.70 30.88 -0.38
N ARG A 250 41.20 31.16 0.84
CA ARG A 250 40.46 31.09 2.10
C ARG A 250 39.52 32.29 2.24
N GLN A 251 38.27 32.03 2.59
CA GLN A 251 37.50 32.92 3.45
C GLN A 251 36.90 32.14 4.63
N LYS A 252 37.01 32.76 5.81
CA LYS A 252 36.60 32.24 7.12
C LYS A 252 35.17 32.70 7.46
N ALA A 253 34.53 31.84 8.27
CA ALA A 253 33.46 32.08 9.25
C ALA A 253 32.01 32.06 8.73
N PRO A 254 30.98 31.84 9.59
CA PRO A 254 30.97 31.40 10.99
C PRO A 254 30.12 30.12 11.24
N SER A 255 30.31 29.55 12.43
CA SER A 255 29.43 28.54 13.04
C SER A 255 28.04 29.11 13.34
N LEU A 256 26.98 28.42 12.91
CA LEU A 256 25.60 28.66 13.37
C LEU A 256 24.87 27.33 13.54
N THR A 257 24.52 27.05 14.78
CA THR A 257 23.67 25.97 15.26
C THR A 257 22.22 26.30 14.98
N ILE A 258 21.48 25.51 14.20
CA ILE A 258 20.01 25.55 14.17
C ILE A 258 19.43 24.14 14.05
N LYS A 259 18.73 23.72 15.09
CA LYS A 259 17.63 22.75 15.06
C LYS A 259 16.51 23.37 14.23
N GLU A 260 15.94 22.65 13.27
CA GLU A 260 14.49 22.50 13.09
C GLU A 260 14.16 21.76 11.79
N MET A 261 13.04 21.07 11.85
CA MET A 261 12.45 20.20 10.84
C MET A 261 12.08 20.97 9.57
N GLY A 262 12.25 20.34 8.40
CA GLY A 262 11.72 20.87 7.15
C GLY A 262 12.44 20.30 5.93
N VAL A 263 11.98 19.15 5.43
CA VAL A 263 12.42 18.63 4.12
C VAL A 263 11.74 19.47 3.05
N VAL A 264 12.52 20.30 2.37
CA VAL A 264 12.18 20.95 1.09
C VAL A 264 12.74 20.06 -0.02
N ILE A 265 11.88 19.58 -0.91
CA ILE A 265 12.28 18.88 -2.14
C ILE A 265 12.35 19.93 -3.25
N ASP A 266 13.55 20.13 -3.79
CA ASP A 266 13.85 20.98 -4.94
C ASP A 266 13.43 20.26 -6.23
N LEU A 267 12.59 20.92 -7.04
CA LEU A 267 12.15 20.47 -8.36
C LEU A 267 12.80 21.34 -9.43
N THR A 268 14.10 21.20 -9.58
CA THR A 268 14.83 21.70 -10.75
C THR A 268 15.34 20.51 -11.55
N HIS A 269 14.44 19.93 -12.37
CA HIS A 269 14.68 19.31 -13.68
C HIS A 269 13.34 18.73 -14.17
N MET A 270 12.60 19.54 -14.91
CA MET A 270 11.60 19.08 -15.88
C MET A 270 12.27 18.95 -17.26
#